data_AF-A0A6M0FWE0-F1
#
_entry.id   AF-A0A6M0FWE0-F1
#
_cell.length_a   1.000
_cell.length_b   1.000
_cell.length_c   1.000
_cell.angle_alpha   90.00
_cell.angle_beta   90.00
_cell.angle_gamma   90.00
#
_symmetry.space_group_name_H-M   'P 1'
#
loop_
_entity.id
_entity.type
_entity.pdbx_description
1 polymer ?
#
loop_
_entity_poly.entity_id
_entity_poly.type
_entity_poly.pdbx_seq_one_letter_code
_entity_poly.pdbx_strand_id
1 'polypeptide(L)'
;MAQRLKRWESPRRQGRNDKGKGGSARRRQLKKQTQMLRKKLKKGQKAKNQNHNRGREFSSLPLFLIAKVQSKFSFHKEIRK
;
A
#
# COMPACT_ATOMS: atom_id res chain seq x y z
N MET A 1 2.63 -14.53 14.58
CA MET A 1 1.69 -14.97 15.62
C MET A 1 1.80 -16.47 15.80
N ALA A 2 2.22 -16.95 16.97
CA ALA A 2 2.31 -18.38 17.24
C ALA A 2 0.91 -18.93 17.58
N GLN A 3 0.40 -19.86 16.78
CA GLN A 3 -0.84 -20.58 17.10
C GLN A 3 -0.48 -21.79 17.97
N ARG A 4 -0.89 -21.77 19.25
CA ARG A 4 -0.82 -22.95 20.13
C ARG A 4 -1.90 -23.94 19.70
N LEU A 5 -1.50 -25.11 19.19
CA LEU A 5 -2.43 -26.21 18.92
C LEU A 5 -2.92 -26.85 20.23
N LYS A 6 -4.15 -27.37 20.22
CA LYS A 6 -4.67 -28.18 21.33
C LYS A 6 -3.89 -29.51 21.39
N ARG A 7 -3.70 -30.07 22.59
CA ARG A 7 -2.92 -31.30 22.82
C ARG A 7 -3.32 -32.49 21.94
N TRP A 8 -4.59 -32.54 21.54
CA TRP A 8 -5.17 -33.64 20.74
C TRP A 8 -5.26 -33.32 19.25
N GLU A 9 -4.66 -32.24 18.78
CA GLU A 9 -4.72 -31.81 17.38
C GLU A 9 -3.35 -32.03 16.73
N SER A 10 -3.25 -32.95 15.75
CA SER A 10 -2.01 -33.14 14.98
C SER A 10 -1.59 -31.81 14.33
N PRO A 11 -0.27 -31.48 14.27
CA PRO A 11 0.22 -30.25 13.63
C PRO A 11 -0.36 -30.06 12.22
N ARG A 12 -1.46 -29.31 12.13
CA ARG A 12 -2.15 -29.06 10.86
C ARG A 12 -1.28 -28.09 10.08
N ARG A 13 -0.72 -28.53 8.95
CA ARG A 13 -0.03 -27.62 8.02
C ARG A 13 -0.99 -26.50 7.63
N GLN A 14 -0.58 -25.25 7.83
CA GLN A 14 -1.34 -24.11 7.34
C GLN A 14 -1.45 -24.18 5.81
N GLY A 15 -2.62 -23.85 5.26
CA GLY A 15 -2.85 -23.83 3.80
C GLY A 15 -3.62 -25.01 3.21
N ARG A 16 -4.13 -25.95 4.02
CA ARG A 16 -5.02 -27.04 3.54
C ARG A 16 -6.35 -26.54 2.94
N ASN A 17 -6.80 -25.35 3.36
CA ASN A 17 -8.07 -24.75 2.92
C ASN A 17 -7.92 -23.74 1.79
N ASP A 18 -6.73 -23.55 1.21
CA ASP A 18 -6.54 -22.56 0.13
C ASP A 18 -6.92 -23.13 -1.25
N LYS A 19 -6.87 -24.47 -1.38
CA LYS A 19 -7.25 -25.23 -2.56
C LYS A 19 -8.63 -25.86 -2.35
N GLY A 20 -9.53 -25.76 -3.34
CA GLY A 20 -10.91 -26.30 -3.30
C GLY A 20 -12.01 -25.24 -3.09
N LYS A 21 -13.27 -25.70 -2.96
CA LYS A 21 -14.47 -24.85 -2.86
C LYS A 21 -14.44 -23.91 -1.64
N GLY A 22 -13.94 -24.38 -0.49
CA GLY A 22 -13.82 -23.56 0.73
C GLY A 22 -12.81 -22.41 0.59
N GLY A 23 -11.67 -22.67 -0.06
CA GLY A 23 -10.64 -21.66 -0.30
C GLY A 23 -11.04 -20.61 -1.32
N SER A 24 -11.73 -21.02 -2.38
CA SER A 24 -12.27 -20.08 -3.36
C SER A 24 -13.38 -19.20 -2.77
N ALA A 25 -14.27 -19.77 -1.94
CA ALA A 25 -15.29 -19.00 -1.22
C ALA A 25 -14.66 -17.97 -0.26
N ARG A 26 -13.64 -18.36 0.51
CA ARG A 26 -12.92 -17.46 1.42
C ARG A 26 -12.21 -16.33 0.67
N ARG A 27 -11.55 -16.63 -0.46
CA ARG A 27 -10.93 -15.61 -1.33
C ARG A 27 -11.96 -14.61 -1.85
N ARG A 28 -13.15 -15.08 -2.26
CA ARG A 28 -14.25 -14.21 -2.71
C ARG A 28 -14.73 -13.29 -1.58
N GLN A 29 -14.87 -13.80 -0.36
CA GLN A 29 -15.24 -12.99 0.80
C GLN A 29 -14.22 -11.88 1.08
N LEU A 30 -12.92 -12.22 1.10
CA LEU A 30 -11.84 -11.24 1.30
C LEU A 30 -11.81 -10.18 0.19
N LYS A 31 -12.01 -10.59 -1.07
CA LYS A 31 -12.11 -9.64 -2.20
C LYS A 31 -13.29 -8.68 -2.02
N LYS A 32 -14.45 -9.17 -1.55
CA LYS A 32 -15.62 -8.33 -1.28
C LYS A 32 -15.35 -7.34 -0.15
N GLN A 33 -14.74 -7.79 0.95
CA GLN A 33 -14.39 -6.93 2.08
C GLN A 33 -13.41 -5.81 1.67
N THR A 34 -12.35 -6.16 0.94
CA THR A 34 -11.36 -5.18 0.47
C THR A 34 -11.96 -4.18 -0.53
N GLN A 35 -12.84 -4.63 -1.44
CA GLN A 35 -13.54 -3.72 -2.36
C GLN A 35 -14.47 -2.76 -1.60
N MET A 36 -15.19 -3.25 -0.59
CA MET A 36 -16.04 -2.40 0.26
C MET A 36 -15.22 -1.37 1.03
N LEU A 37 -14.08 -1.77 1.58
CA LEU A 37 -13.15 -0.87 2.26
C LEU A 37 -12.65 0.22 1.29
N ARG A 38 -12.22 -0.14 0.09
CA ARG A 38 -11.81 0.81 -0.96
C ARG A 38 -12.92 1.81 -1.28
N LYS A 39 -14.17 1.36 -1.43
CA LYS A 39 -15.33 2.23 -1.66
C LYS A 39 -15.55 3.19 -0.50
N LYS A 40 -15.47 2.72 0.75
CA LYS A 40 -15.62 3.56 1.96
C LYS A 40 -14.53 4.64 2.03
N LEU A 41 -13.27 4.25 1.83
CA LEU A 41 -12.13 5.19 1.81
C LEU A 41 -12.26 6.22 0.69
N LYS A 42 -12.63 5.77 -0.53
CA LYS A 42 -12.86 6.68 -1.67
C LYS A 42 -14.06 7.60 -1.46
N LYS A 43 -15.13 7.15 -0.81
CA LYS A 43 -16.30 7.99 -0.50
C LYS A 43 -15.91 9.17 0.42
N GLY A 44 -15.11 8.90 1.46
CA GLY A 44 -14.56 9.96 2.32
C GLY A 44 -13.67 10.97 1.58
N GLN A 45 -12.90 10.50 0.60
CA GLN A 45 -12.06 11.37 -0.24
C GLN A 45 -12.87 12.15 -1.29
N LYS A 46 -13.90 11.56 -1.91
CA LYS A 46 -14.75 12.26 -2.89
C LYS A 46 -15.48 13.46 -2.26
N ALA A 47 -15.94 13.34 -1.02
CA ALA A 47 -16.54 14.45 -0.28
C ALA A 47 -15.54 15.59 -0.01
N LYS A 48 -14.24 15.28 0.17
CA LYS A 48 -13.19 16.31 0.28
C LYS A 48 -12.78 16.90 -1.08
N ASN A 49 -12.74 16.09 -2.14
CA ASN A 49 -12.28 16.53 -3.47
C ASN A 49 -13.33 17.36 -4.23
N GLN A 50 -14.63 17.24 -3.93
CA GLN A 50 -15.63 18.17 -4.47
C GLN A 50 -15.43 19.61 -3.96
N ASN A 51 -14.77 19.78 -2.81
CA ASN A 51 -14.48 21.07 -2.20
C ASN A 51 -13.04 21.56 -2.44
N HIS A 52 -12.22 20.85 -3.24
CA HIS A 52 -10.84 21.24 -3.52
C HIS A 52 -10.57 21.19 -5.03
N ASN A 53 -10.72 22.35 -5.69
CA ASN A 53 -9.82 22.85 -6.74
C ASN A 53 -9.94 22.15 -8.12
N ARG A 54 -10.35 22.82 -9.22
CA ARG A 54 -9.74 24.04 -9.80
C ARG A 54 -8.25 24.14 -9.48
N GLY A 55 -7.45 23.38 -10.22
CA GLY A 55 -6.03 23.62 -10.39
C GLY A 55 -5.15 23.15 -9.23
N ARG A 56 -4.33 22.13 -9.52
CA ARG A 56 -2.88 22.10 -9.29
C ARG A 56 -2.39 20.68 -9.58
N GLU A 57 -2.00 20.52 -10.84
CA GLU A 57 -0.93 19.62 -11.28
C GLU A 57 0.29 19.76 -10.33
N PHE A 58 0.99 18.64 -10.09
CA PHE A 58 2.36 18.57 -9.57
C PHE A 58 2.70 18.54 -8.06
N SER A 59 1.77 18.42 -7.10
CA SER A 59 2.14 18.36 -5.67
C SER A 59 1.59 17.17 -4.88
N SER A 60 1.51 15.98 -5.48
CA SER A 60 1.11 14.75 -4.76
C SER A 60 2.29 13.89 -4.29
N LEU A 61 3.52 14.28 -4.59
CA LEU A 61 4.71 13.57 -4.12
C LEU A 61 5.09 14.10 -2.74
N PRO A 62 5.26 13.22 -1.74
CA PRO A 62 5.70 13.65 -0.42
C PRO A 62 7.07 14.35 -0.49
N LEU A 63 7.20 15.48 0.20
CA LEU A 63 8.42 16.32 0.22
C LEU A 63 9.71 15.56 0.57
N PHE A 64 9.60 14.46 1.33
CA PHE A 64 10.74 13.61 1.68
C PHE A 64 11.35 12.84 0.49
N LEU A 65 10.64 12.72 -0.65
CA LEU A 65 11.19 12.13 -1.88
C LEU A 65 12.03 13.11 -2.69
N ILE A 66 11.77 14.42 -2.55
CA ILE A 66 12.46 15.48 -3.31
C ILE A 66 13.80 15.84 -2.65
N ALA A 67 13.90 15.69 -1.33
CA ALA A 67 15.02 16.22 -0.54
C ALA A 67 16.36 15.44 -0.62
N LYS A 68 16.54 14.50 -1.56
CA LYS A 68 17.76 13.66 -1.64
C LYS A 68 18.68 13.89 -2.85
N VAL A 69 18.43 14.90 -3.68
CA VAL A 69 19.32 15.25 -4.80
C VAL A 69 20.18 16.46 -4.44
N GLN A 70 21.19 16.24 -3.61
CA GLN A 70 22.33 17.16 -3.45
C GLN A 70 23.63 16.35 -3.39
N SER A 71 23.91 15.60 -4.46
CA SER A 71 25.28 15.18 -4.74
C SER A 71 26.02 16.39 -5.31
N LYS A 72 26.96 16.91 -4.52
CA LYS A 72 27.90 17.98 -4.86
C LYS A 72 28.50 17.78 -6.25
N PHE A 73 28.03 18.53 -7.25
CA PHE A 73 28.74 18.68 -8.52
C PHE A 73 29.65 19.90 -8.40
N SER A 74 30.81 19.71 -7.78
CA SER A 74 31.85 20.74 -7.71
C SER A 74 32.59 20.78 -9.05
N PHE A 75 32.14 21.62 -9.98
CA PHE A 75 32.96 22.01 -11.12
C PHE A 75 34.06 22.96 -10.63
N HIS A 76 35.28 22.46 -10.52
CA HIS A 76 36.46 23.30 -10.31
C HIS A 76 36.83 23.92 -11.66
N LYS A 77 36.71 25.25 -11.77
CA LYS A 77 37.12 26.01 -12.95
C LYS A 77 38.53 26.52 -12.69
N GLU A 78 39.53 25.78 -13.14
CA GLU A 78 40.93 26.18 -13.06
C GLU A 78 41.24 27.13 -14.22
N ILE A 79 41.44 28.41 -13.92
CA ILE A 79 41.91 29.43 -14.86
C ILE A 79 43.44 29.40 -14.78
N ARG A 80 44.09 28.88 -15.81
CA ARG A 80 45.55 29.01 -16.00
C ARG A 80 45.81 30.29 -16.80
N LYS A 81 46.62 31.20 -16.24
CA LYS A 81 47.23 32.33 -16.94
C LYS A 81 48.36 31.85 -17.82
#